data_AF-A0A7T2W1K3-F1
#
_entry.id   AF-A0A7T2W1K3-F1
#
_cell.length_a   1.000
_cell.length_b   1.000
_cell.length_c   1.000
_cell.angle_alpha   90.00
_cell.angle_beta   90.00
_cell.angle_gamma   90.00
#
_symmetry.space_group_name_H-M   'P 1'
#
loop_
_entity.id
_entity.type
_entity.pdbx_description
1 polymer ?
#
loop_
_entity_poly.entity_id
_entity_poly.type
_entity_poly.pdbx_seq_one_letter_code
_entity_poly.pdbx_strand_id
1 'polypeptide(L)'
;MTIESLFVTSMEIIDSNIFLAGNTITENTIVERNPRIALDLAQDQGIQEFELWTDLREQITKNINERIFDSNLVKSELLKYWYDAAFNKIENKIPKQIYDAIDDIHYDLFCIALNSSLGGNKEVFFSQIEEIYKQGGWPCGWKGTYPQGEIIVFLPK
;
A
#
# COMPACT_ATOMS: atom_id res chain seq x y z
N MET A 1 -9.25 -21.18 6.26
CA MET A 1 -9.03 -19.98 5.43
C MET A 1 -8.43 -20.46 4.13
N THR A 2 -8.98 -20.08 2.97
CA THR A 2 -8.36 -20.39 1.67
C THR A 2 -7.46 -19.25 1.24
N ILE A 3 -6.53 -19.49 0.32
CA ILE A 3 -5.64 -18.44 -0.21
C ILE A 3 -6.47 -17.33 -0.86
N GLU A 4 -7.54 -17.69 -1.58
CA GLU A 4 -8.45 -16.74 -2.22
C GLU A 4 -9.13 -15.83 -1.19
N SER A 5 -9.55 -16.39 -0.04
CA SER A 5 -10.21 -15.62 1.02
C SER A 5 -9.30 -14.57 1.65
N LEU A 6 -7.98 -14.69 1.50
CA LEU A 6 -7.01 -13.73 2.02
C LEU A 6 -7.02 -12.41 1.25
N PHE A 7 -7.28 -12.47 -0.06
CA PHE A 7 -7.11 -11.32 -0.97
C PHE A 7 -8.39 -10.56 -1.26
N VAL A 8 -9.53 -10.96 -0.68
CA VAL A 8 -10.85 -10.36 -0.95
C VAL A 8 -10.81 -8.84 -0.79
N THR A 9 -10.28 -8.33 0.33
CA THR A 9 -10.23 -6.89 0.60
C THR A 9 -9.45 -6.12 -0.45
N SER A 10 -8.26 -6.60 -0.82
CA SER A 10 -7.44 -5.91 -1.83
C SER A 10 -8.02 -6.02 -3.23
N MET A 11 -8.66 -7.14 -3.57
CA MET A 11 -9.36 -7.29 -4.85
C MET A 11 -10.58 -6.36 -4.95
N GLU A 12 -11.35 -6.20 -3.88
CA GLU A 12 -12.47 -5.24 -3.82
C GLU A 12 -11.99 -3.81 -4.02
N ILE A 13 -10.85 -3.45 -3.41
CA ILE A 13 -10.19 -2.15 -3.64
C ILE A 13 -9.85 -1.99 -5.12
N ILE A 14 -9.12 -2.94 -5.71
CA ILE A 14 -8.69 -2.86 -7.11
C ILE A 14 -9.90 -2.79 -8.05
N ASP A 15 -10.95 -3.57 -7.81
CA ASP A 15 -12.12 -3.65 -8.69
C ASP A 15 -13.01 -2.40 -8.61
N SER A 16 -12.89 -1.61 -7.54
CA SER A 16 -13.60 -0.34 -7.39
C SER A 16 -13.28 0.68 -8.50
N ASN A 17 -14.25 1.52 -8.83
CA ASN A 17 -14.08 2.63 -9.78
C ASN A 17 -13.31 3.81 -9.20
N ILE A 18 -13.09 3.83 -7.87
CA ILE A 18 -12.35 4.89 -7.19
C ILE A 18 -10.86 4.58 -7.06
N PHE A 19 -10.44 3.33 -7.29
CA PHE A 19 -9.04 2.92 -7.17
C PHE A 19 -8.13 3.80 -8.03
N LEU A 20 -7.23 4.54 -7.38
CA LEU A 20 -6.33 5.49 -8.03
C LEU A 20 -7.05 6.51 -8.95
N ALA A 21 -8.27 6.91 -8.59
CA ALA A 21 -9.05 7.90 -9.33
C ALA A 21 -8.85 9.35 -8.83
N GLY A 22 -8.08 9.57 -7.76
CA GLY A 22 -7.72 10.91 -7.29
C GLY A 22 -8.86 11.69 -6.60
N ASN A 23 -9.76 10.98 -5.91
CA ASN A 23 -10.81 11.63 -5.12
C ASN A 23 -10.23 12.38 -3.91
N THR A 24 -11.08 13.15 -3.22
CA THR A 24 -10.68 13.86 -2.01
C THR A 24 -10.39 12.88 -0.89
N ILE A 25 -9.26 13.09 -0.20
CA ILE A 25 -8.90 12.33 1.00
C ILE A 25 -9.21 13.16 2.25
N THR A 26 -9.69 12.49 3.29
CA THR A 26 -10.04 13.13 4.57
C THR A 26 -8.90 13.06 5.59
N GLU A 27 -8.69 14.18 6.30
CA GLU A 27 -7.97 14.43 7.58
C GLU A 27 -6.59 13.77 7.83
N ASN A 28 -5.65 14.56 8.37
CA ASN A 28 -4.27 14.15 8.75
C ASN A 28 -3.44 13.50 7.63
N THR A 29 -3.62 13.97 6.39
CA THR A 29 -2.80 13.57 5.24
C THR A 29 -2.24 14.79 4.52
N ILE A 30 -1.00 14.66 4.05
CA ILE A 30 -0.38 15.66 3.18
C ILE A 30 -0.63 15.22 1.74
N VAL A 31 -1.32 16.05 0.96
CA VAL A 31 -1.59 15.74 -0.45
C VAL A 31 -0.45 16.21 -1.33
N GLU A 32 0.22 15.28 -2.01
CA GLU A 32 1.17 15.55 -3.09
C GLU A 32 0.46 15.43 -4.45
N ARG A 33 0.68 16.41 -5.33
CA ARG A 33 0.07 16.46 -6.68
C ARG A 33 1.08 16.29 -7.80
N ASN A 34 2.36 16.42 -7.50
CA ASN A 34 3.45 16.22 -8.43
C ASN A 34 3.84 14.73 -8.44
N PRO A 35 3.58 14.01 -9.55
CA PRO A 35 3.88 12.58 -9.63
C PRO A 35 5.36 12.27 -9.48
N ARG A 36 6.26 13.17 -9.89
CA ARG A 36 7.71 12.96 -9.71
C ARG A 36 8.09 13.01 -8.25
N ILE A 37 7.59 13.99 -7.51
CA ILE A 37 7.85 14.09 -6.07
C ILE A 37 7.26 12.88 -5.34
N ALA A 38 6.07 12.41 -5.74
CA ALA A 38 5.48 11.21 -5.16
C ALA A 38 6.32 9.95 -5.41
N LEU A 39 6.85 9.77 -6.63
CA LEU A 39 7.78 8.68 -6.96
C LEU A 39 9.07 8.81 -6.14
N ASP A 40 9.66 10.00 -6.09
CA ASP A 40 10.87 10.28 -5.32
C ASP A 40 10.66 10.01 -3.83
N LEU A 41 9.51 10.39 -3.24
CA LEU A 41 9.19 10.08 -1.84
C LEU A 41 9.03 8.58 -1.58
N ALA A 42 8.48 7.85 -2.55
CA ALA A 42 8.25 6.41 -2.42
C ALA A 42 9.54 5.59 -2.63
N GLN A 43 10.47 6.09 -3.45
CA GLN A 43 11.60 5.33 -4.01
C GLN A 43 12.99 5.90 -3.66
N ASP A 44 13.11 7.20 -3.39
CA ASP A 44 14.38 7.91 -3.11
C ASP A 44 14.48 8.42 -1.66
N GLN A 45 15.62 8.11 -1.05
CA GLN A 45 15.86 8.02 0.38
C GLN A 45 16.68 9.20 0.95
N GLY A 46 16.43 10.42 0.47
CA GLY A 46 17.39 11.53 0.66
C GLY A 46 16.83 12.85 1.17
N ILE A 47 15.53 12.98 1.47
CA ILE A 47 14.96 14.27 1.84
C ILE A 47 14.96 14.43 3.37
N GLN A 48 15.70 15.41 3.87
CA GLN A 48 15.67 15.81 5.28
C GLN A 48 14.21 16.11 5.71
N GLU A 49 13.77 15.59 6.86
CA GLU A 49 12.39 15.64 7.43
C GLU A 49 11.43 14.48 7.11
N PHE A 50 11.83 13.50 6.29
CA PHE A 50 10.98 12.35 5.93
C PHE A 50 11.56 11.03 6.43
N GLU A 51 10.69 10.12 6.87
CA GLU A 51 11.09 8.73 7.07
C GLU A 51 11.19 8.02 5.72
N LEU A 52 12.11 7.06 5.65
CA LEU A 52 12.27 6.23 4.46
C LEU A 52 11.04 5.33 4.30
N TRP A 53 10.24 5.63 3.28
CA TRP A 53 8.95 4.99 3.07
C TRP A 53 9.07 3.46 2.93
N THR A 54 10.10 2.99 2.23
CA THR A 54 10.42 1.56 2.11
C THR A 54 10.73 0.93 3.46
N ASP A 55 11.55 1.57 4.28
CA ASP A 55 12.04 1.01 5.54
C ASP A 55 10.91 0.94 6.57
N LEU A 56 10.07 1.99 6.65
CA LEU A 56 8.89 2.00 7.50
C LEU A 56 7.92 0.86 7.11
N ARG A 57 7.61 0.74 5.81
CA ARG A 57 6.75 -0.34 5.29
C ARG A 57 7.35 -1.72 5.58
N GLU A 58 8.64 -1.90 5.38
CA GLU A 58 9.32 -3.18 5.60
C GLU A 58 9.33 -3.56 7.08
N GLN A 59 9.65 -2.62 7.97
CA GLN A 59 9.65 -2.83 9.42
C GLN A 59 8.28 -3.28 9.92
N ILE A 60 7.21 -2.60 9.51
CA ILE A 60 5.85 -2.95 9.96
C ILE A 60 5.40 -4.26 9.31
N THR A 61 5.74 -4.48 8.04
CA THR A 61 5.44 -5.74 7.35
C THR A 61 6.12 -6.94 8.01
N LYS A 62 7.33 -6.77 8.58
CA LYS A 62 7.98 -7.85 9.34
C LYS A 62 7.09 -8.36 10.47
N ASN A 63 6.47 -7.46 11.23
CA ASN A 63 5.54 -7.83 12.29
C ASN A 63 4.33 -8.62 11.74
N ILE A 64 3.80 -8.22 10.58
CA ILE A 64 2.70 -8.94 9.91
C ILE A 64 3.15 -10.34 9.49
N ASN A 65 4.33 -10.44 8.88
CA ASN A 65 4.88 -11.69 8.38
C ASN A 65 5.05 -12.72 9.52
N GLU A 66 5.58 -12.30 10.66
CA GLU A 66 5.78 -13.16 11.85
C GLU A 66 4.49 -13.73 12.42
N ARG A 67 3.34 -13.10 12.15
CA ARG A 67 2.02 -13.55 12.61
C ARG A 67 1.28 -14.46 11.62
N ILE A 68 1.65 -14.40 10.33
CA ILE A 68 0.91 -15.07 9.25
C ILE A 68 1.69 -16.27 8.71
N PHE A 69 2.99 -16.12 8.52
CA PHE A 69 3.80 -17.12 7.84
C PHE A 69 4.37 -18.13 8.84
N ASP A 70 4.32 -19.39 8.45
CA ASP A 70 4.84 -20.53 9.20
C ASP A 70 5.46 -21.56 8.22
N SER A 71 5.65 -22.81 8.64
CA SER A 71 6.20 -23.85 7.78
C SER A 71 5.27 -24.28 6.63
N ASN A 72 3.97 -23.98 6.71
CA ASN A 72 2.96 -24.38 5.75
C ASN A 72 2.57 -23.25 4.78
N LEU A 73 2.67 -22.00 5.21
CA LEU A 73 2.41 -20.83 4.38
C LEU A 73 3.70 -20.07 4.10
N VAL A 74 4.16 -20.13 2.85
CA VAL A 74 5.42 -19.52 2.43
C VAL A 74 5.15 -18.16 1.76
N LYS A 75 5.78 -17.10 2.26
CA LYS A 75 5.62 -15.72 1.76
C LYS A 75 5.85 -15.60 0.26
N SER A 76 6.92 -16.20 -0.27
CA SER A 76 7.26 -16.09 -1.69
C SER A 76 6.23 -16.74 -2.61
N GLU A 77 5.67 -17.89 -2.21
CA GLU A 77 4.63 -18.59 -2.97
C GLU A 77 3.32 -17.80 -2.97
N LEU A 78 2.94 -17.28 -1.81
CA LEU A 78 1.74 -16.47 -1.66
C LEU A 78 1.86 -15.13 -2.41
N LEU A 79 3.03 -14.51 -2.36
CA LEU A 79 3.31 -13.29 -3.11
C LEU A 79 3.24 -13.55 -4.62
N LYS A 80 3.82 -14.66 -5.11
CA LYS A 80 3.70 -15.06 -6.52
C LYS A 80 2.23 -15.22 -6.94
N TYR A 81 1.44 -15.95 -6.14
CA TYR A 81 0.02 -16.12 -6.40
C TYR A 81 -0.71 -14.77 -6.48
N TRP A 82 -0.41 -13.85 -5.55
CA TRP A 82 -0.96 -12.49 -5.57
C TRP A 82 -0.63 -11.75 -6.87
N TYR A 83 0.65 -11.73 -7.26
CA TYR A 83 1.08 -11.07 -8.50
C TYR A 83 0.36 -11.66 -9.71
N ASP A 84 0.32 -12.99 -9.85
CA ASP A 84 -0.37 -13.67 -10.95
C ASP A 84 -1.86 -13.30 -11.03
N ALA A 85 -2.52 -13.11 -9.87
CA ALA A 85 -3.94 -12.76 -9.79
C ALA A 85 -4.25 -11.27 -10.02
N ALA A 86 -3.37 -10.37 -9.55
CA ALA A 86 -3.65 -8.94 -9.46
C ALA A 86 -2.99 -8.10 -10.58
N PHE A 87 -1.91 -8.58 -11.21
CA PHE A 87 -1.05 -7.76 -12.07
C PHE A 87 -1.81 -7.02 -13.15
N ASN A 88 -2.50 -7.76 -14.03
CA ASN A 88 -3.23 -7.14 -15.13
C ASN A 88 -4.33 -6.18 -14.63
N LYS A 89 -4.93 -6.43 -13.46
CA LYS A 89 -5.98 -5.55 -12.92
C LYS A 89 -5.40 -4.21 -12.46
N ILE A 90 -4.26 -4.24 -11.77
CA ILE A 90 -3.55 -3.04 -11.31
C ILE A 90 -2.95 -2.29 -12.51
N GLU A 91 -2.24 -3.00 -13.40
CA GLU A 91 -1.62 -2.43 -14.60
C GLU A 91 -2.63 -1.67 -15.49
N ASN A 92 -3.85 -2.22 -15.63
CA ASN A 92 -4.91 -1.57 -16.43
C ASN A 92 -5.50 -0.31 -15.78
N LYS A 93 -5.33 -0.11 -14.47
CA LYS A 93 -5.91 1.01 -13.72
C LYS A 93 -4.88 2.02 -13.23
N ILE A 94 -3.59 1.67 -13.19
CA ILE A 94 -2.56 2.57 -12.70
C ILE A 94 -2.43 3.83 -13.59
N PRO A 95 -2.42 5.04 -13.01
CA PRO A 95 -2.19 6.25 -13.77
C PRO A 95 -0.78 6.27 -14.38
N LYS A 96 -0.68 6.59 -15.68
CA LYS A 96 0.60 6.61 -16.43
C LYS A 96 1.72 7.40 -15.73
N GLN A 97 1.34 8.47 -15.03
CA GLN A 97 2.27 9.38 -14.34
C GLN A 97 2.99 8.75 -13.15
N ILE A 98 2.49 7.64 -12.61
CA ILE A 98 3.09 6.88 -11.51
C ILE A 98 3.26 5.41 -11.87
N TYR A 99 3.34 5.07 -13.16
CA TYR A 99 3.47 3.69 -13.62
C TYR A 99 4.70 2.99 -12.98
N ASP A 100 5.78 3.74 -12.76
CA ASP A 100 7.01 3.25 -12.13
C ASP A 100 6.83 2.81 -10.67
N ALA A 101 5.68 3.11 -10.04
CA ALA A 101 5.31 2.65 -8.70
C ALA A 101 4.45 1.37 -8.70
N ILE A 102 4.29 0.69 -9.84
CA ILE A 102 3.42 -0.49 -9.94
C ILE A 102 3.79 -1.57 -8.91
N ASP A 103 5.07 -1.86 -8.72
CA ASP A 103 5.54 -2.86 -7.77
C ASP A 103 5.29 -2.42 -6.31
N ASP A 104 5.43 -1.13 -6.01
CA ASP A 104 5.11 -0.55 -4.70
C ASP A 104 3.62 -0.72 -4.38
N ILE A 105 2.75 -0.39 -5.35
CA ILE A 105 1.30 -0.52 -5.21
C ILE A 105 0.88 -1.99 -5.05
N HIS A 106 1.50 -2.88 -5.83
CA HIS A 106 1.31 -4.32 -5.67
C HIS A 106 1.64 -4.81 -4.28
N TYR A 107 2.76 -4.34 -3.73
CA TYR A 107 3.24 -4.76 -2.43
C TYR A 107 2.37 -4.19 -1.29
N ASP A 108 1.91 -2.94 -1.40
CA ASP A 108 0.99 -2.36 -0.44
C ASP A 108 -0.31 -3.16 -0.37
N LEU A 109 -0.91 -3.46 -1.53
CA LEU A 109 -2.16 -4.23 -1.62
C LEU A 109 -1.99 -5.66 -1.13
N PHE A 110 -0.82 -6.27 -1.34
CA PHE A 110 -0.49 -7.55 -0.71
C PHE A 110 -0.49 -7.43 0.82
N CYS A 111 0.19 -6.41 1.37
CA CYS A 111 0.27 -6.20 2.81
C CYS A 111 -1.09 -5.84 3.43
N ILE A 112 -1.96 -5.12 2.71
CA ILE A 112 -3.35 -4.86 3.11
C ILE A 112 -4.15 -6.15 3.24
N ALA A 113 -4.02 -7.07 2.28
CA ALA A 113 -4.68 -8.38 2.33
C ALA A 113 -4.21 -9.18 3.56
N LEU A 114 -2.90 -9.24 3.77
CA LEU A 114 -2.30 -9.86 4.95
C LEU A 114 -2.82 -9.23 6.24
N ASN A 115 -2.77 -7.90 6.34
CA ASN A 115 -3.22 -7.17 7.51
C ASN A 115 -4.71 -7.45 7.78
N SER A 116 -5.53 -7.47 6.73
CA SER A 116 -6.97 -7.73 6.83
C SER A 116 -7.29 -9.09 7.45
N SER A 117 -6.46 -10.09 7.19
CA SER A 117 -6.60 -11.44 7.75
C SER A 117 -6.37 -11.53 9.27
N LEU A 118 -5.69 -10.54 9.86
CA LEU A 118 -5.38 -10.50 11.30
C LEU A 118 -6.59 -10.12 12.18
N GLY A 119 -7.73 -9.75 11.58
CA GLY A 119 -8.96 -9.42 12.31
C GLY A 119 -8.77 -8.26 13.31
N GLY A 120 -8.91 -8.54 14.60
CA GLY A 120 -8.74 -7.55 15.67
C GLY A 120 -7.28 -7.15 15.96
N ASN A 121 -6.29 -7.85 15.38
CA ASN A 121 -4.86 -7.63 15.61
C ASN A 121 -4.16 -6.91 14.44
N LYS A 122 -4.93 -6.11 13.67
CA LYS A 122 -4.43 -5.33 12.54
C LYS A 122 -3.37 -4.32 12.96
N GLU A 123 -2.39 -4.12 12.10
CA GLU A 123 -1.50 -2.95 12.14
C GLU A 123 -2.28 -1.70 11.74
N VAL A 124 -2.16 -0.65 12.56
CA VAL A 124 -2.81 0.66 12.33
C VAL A 124 -2.31 1.27 11.02
N PHE A 125 -1.01 1.21 10.78
CA PHE A 125 -0.37 1.73 9.57
C PHE A 125 -1.00 1.19 8.28
N PHE A 126 -1.11 -0.13 8.13
CA PHE A 126 -1.71 -0.73 6.93
C PHE A 126 -3.23 -0.55 6.87
N SER A 127 -3.90 -0.33 8.00
CA SER A 127 -5.32 0.08 8.00
C SER A 127 -5.48 1.51 7.46
N GLN A 128 -4.50 2.39 7.72
CA GLN A 128 -4.46 3.75 7.19
C GLN A 128 -4.19 3.75 5.67
N ILE A 129 -3.23 2.92 5.21
CA ILE A 129 -2.95 2.70 3.79
C ILE A 129 -4.19 2.13 3.07
N GLU A 130 -4.86 1.14 3.66
CA GLU A 130 -6.10 0.57 3.12
C GLU A 130 -7.17 1.64 2.87
N GLU A 131 -7.38 2.52 3.84
CA GLU A 131 -8.36 3.61 3.73
C GLU A 131 -7.99 4.61 2.63
N ILE A 132 -6.71 4.91 2.46
CA ILE A 132 -6.22 5.78 1.38
C ILE A 132 -6.54 5.21 0.00
N TYR A 133 -6.27 3.91 -0.22
CA TYR A 133 -6.61 3.27 -1.49
C TYR A 133 -8.13 3.21 -1.71
N LYS A 134 -8.93 3.00 -0.66
CA LYS A 134 -10.39 3.08 -0.70
C LYS A 134 -10.89 4.48 -1.04
N GLN A 135 -10.13 5.52 -0.75
CA GLN A 135 -10.42 6.90 -1.15
C GLN A 135 -9.80 7.27 -2.51
N GLY A 136 -9.08 6.34 -3.16
CA GLY A 136 -8.54 6.54 -4.50
C GLY A 136 -7.21 7.30 -4.57
N GLY A 137 -6.49 7.42 -3.46
CA GLY A 137 -5.12 7.90 -3.45
C GLY A 137 -4.09 6.78 -3.44
N TRP A 138 -2.83 7.18 -3.62
CA TRP A 138 -1.67 6.32 -3.48
C TRP A 138 -0.79 6.83 -2.33
N PRO A 139 -0.63 6.09 -1.22
CA PRO A 139 0.27 6.49 -0.14
C PRO A 139 1.72 6.36 -0.61
N CYS A 140 2.45 7.47 -0.59
CA CYS A 140 3.77 7.56 -1.21
C CYS A 140 4.86 8.07 -0.27
N GLY A 141 4.56 8.32 1.01
CA GLY A 141 5.58 8.74 1.96
C GLY A 141 5.06 9.03 3.36
N TRP A 142 5.96 9.41 4.25
CA TRP A 142 5.65 9.80 5.62
C TRP A 142 6.53 10.98 6.05
N LYS A 143 5.89 12.07 6.48
CA LYS A 143 6.59 13.26 6.98
C LYS A 143 6.74 13.20 8.50
N GLY A 144 7.94 13.39 9.00
CA GLY A 144 8.26 13.26 10.42
C GLY A 144 8.48 11.81 10.85
N THR A 145 8.41 11.53 12.15
CA THR A 145 8.67 10.19 12.71
C THR A 145 7.36 9.44 12.93
N TYR A 146 7.27 8.19 12.48
CA TYR A 146 6.11 7.34 12.76
C TYR A 146 6.09 6.93 14.25
N PRO A 147 4.95 6.96 14.96
CA PRO A 147 3.59 7.24 14.47
C PRO A 147 3.12 8.70 14.61
N GLN A 148 3.97 9.63 15.05
CA GLN A 148 3.56 11.03 15.31
C GLN A 148 3.50 11.92 14.06
N GLY A 149 4.08 11.47 12.94
CA GLY A 149 4.09 12.18 11.67
C GLY A 149 2.79 12.08 10.86
N GLU A 150 2.87 12.51 9.60
CA GLU A 150 1.73 12.56 8.68
C GLU A 150 2.03 11.75 7.42
N ILE A 151 1.07 10.93 6.99
CA ILE A 151 1.17 10.20 5.74
C ILE A 151 1.02 11.15 4.54
N ILE A 152 1.84 10.94 3.52
CA ILE A 152 1.82 11.68 2.28
C ILE A 152 1.11 10.83 1.24
N VAL A 153 0.18 11.46 0.53
CA VAL A 153 -0.66 10.78 -0.45
C VAL A 153 -0.63 11.50 -1.77
N PHE A 154 -0.34 10.75 -2.81
CA PHE A 154 -0.51 11.20 -4.17
C PHE A 154 -1.97 11.04 -4.63
N LEU A 155 -2.52 12.12 -5.20
CA LEU A 155 -3.83 12.11 -5.85
C LEU A 155 -3.70 12.25 -7.36
N PRO A 156 -3.92 11.18 -8.13
CA PRO A 156 -3.92 11.25 -9.59
C PRO A 156 -5.12 12.05 -10.09
N LYS A 157 -4.92 13.33 -10.41
CA LYS A 157 -5.89 14.21 -11.09
C LYS A 157 -5.38 14.67 -12.43
#